data_AF-A0AAJ1CZK9-F1
#
_entry.id   AF-A0AAJ1CZK9-F1
#
_cell.length_a   1.000
_cell.length_b   1.000
_cell.length_c   1.000
_cell.angle_alpha   90.00
_cell.angle_beta   90.00
_cell.angle_gamma   90.00
#
_symmetry.space_group_name_H-M   'P 1'
#
loop_
_entity.id
_entity.type
_entity.pdbx_description
1 polymer ?
#
loop_
_entity_poly.entity_id
_entity_poly.type
_entity_poly.pdbx_seq_one_letter_code
_entity_poly.pdbx_strand_id
1 'polypeptide(L)'
;MIEANIVKRRAGDFVLMQSDQNWYIGVLIPNFYANSHFDVSKNFILIEHDIESKDDFDYLIKLAETIRKNVAEFSNREVGFIKLIK
;
A
#
# COMPACT_ATOMS: atom_id res chain seq x y z
N MET A 1 -12.03 -11.49 3.19
CA MET A 1 -11.91 -10.12 3.72
C MET A 1 -10.76 -10.13 4.69
N ILE A 2 -9.73 -9.31 4.47
CA ILE A 2 -8.55 -9.24 5.35
C ILE A 2 -8.81 -8.15 6.39
N GLU A 3 -8.54 -8.42 7.67
CA GLU A 3 -8.63 -7.43 8.74
C GLU A 3 -7.22 -7.06 9.19
N ALA A 4 -6.86 -5.77 9.13
CA ALA A 4 -5.49 -5.35 9.42
C ALA A 4 -5.44 -4.12 10.33
N ASN A 5 -4.43 -4.09 11.19
CA ASN A 5 -4.11 -2.93 12.03
C ASN A 5 -3.20 -1.96 11.26
N ILE A 6 -3.40 -0.65 11.46
CA ILE A 6 -2.48 0.36 10.92
C ILE A 6 -1.24 0.41 11.80
N VAL A 7 -0.06 0.24 11.21
CA VAL A 7 1.23 0.31 11.93
C VAL A 7 1.91 1.65 11.70
N LYS A 8 2.01 2.11 10.44
CA LYS A 8 2.59 3.40 10.06
C LYS A 8 1.80 4.02 8.92
N ARG A 9 1.81 5.34 8.79
CA ARG A 9 1.20 6.02 7.64
C ARG A 9 1.87 7.35 7.33
N ARG A 10 1.84 7.73 6.06
CA ARG A 10 2.13 9.08 5.58
C ARG A 10 0.97 9.54 4.72
N ALA A 11 0.27 10.59 5.16
CA ALA A 11 -0.88 11.12 4.43
C ALA A 11 -0.48 11.51 3.00
N GLY A 12 -1.28 11.08 2.02
CA GLY A 12 -1.00 11.32 0.59
C GLY A 12 -0.02 10.33 -0.06
N ASP A 13 0.67 9.48 0.73
CA ASP A 13 1.63 8.50 0.20
C ASP A 13 1.19 7.06 0.47
N PHE A 14 1.23 6.62 1.73
CA PHE A 14 1.01 5.22 2.07
C PHE A 14 0.42 4.97 3.46
N VAL A 15 -0.14 3.77 3.63
CA VAL A 15 -0.54 3.18 4.91
C VAL A 15 0.08 1.79 5.02
N LEU A 16 0.96 1.58 6.00
CA LEU A 16 1.52 0.27 6.34
C LEU A 16 0.58 -0.44 7.31
N MET A 17 0.18 -1.67 6.97
CA MET A 17 -0.78 -2.46 7.70
C MET A 17 -0.24 -3.85 8.02
N GLN A 18 -0.70 -4.43 9.12
CA GLN A 18 -0.38 -5.79 9.53
C GLN A 18 -1.65 -6.60 9.79
N SER A 19 -1.74 -7.79 9.20
CA SER A 19 -2.75 -8.82 9.50
C SER A 19 -2.02 -10.13 9.77
N ASP A 20 -2.15 -10.65 10.98
CA ASP A 20 -1.43 -11.85 11.42
C ASP A 20 0.08 -11.74 11.17
N GLN A 21 0.61 -12.61 10.28
CA GLN A 21 2.02 -12.66 9.88
C GLN A 21 2.32 -11.86 8.60
N ASN A 22 1.28 -11.32 7.94
CA ASN A 22 1.40 -10.64 6.67
C ASN A 22 1.43 -9.12 6.84
N TRP A 23 2.19 -8.49 5.97
CA TRP A 23 2.31 -7.04 5.88
C TRP A 23 1.78 -6.55 4.55
N TYR A 24 1.14 -5.39 4.60
CA TYR A 24 0.53 -4.77 3.44
C TYR A 24 0.86 -3.29 3.39
N ILE A 25 0.97 -2.76 2.18
CA ILE A 25 1.06 -1.32 1.93
C ILE A 25 -0.14 -0.87 1.10
N GLY A 26 -0.91 0.06 1.65
CA GLY A 26 -1.97 0.78 0.96
C GLY A 26 -1.36 2.01 0.31
N VAL A 27 -1.61 2.23 -0.97
CA VAL A 27 -1.06 3.33 -1.76
C VAL A 27 -2.19 4.05 -2.50
N LEU A 28 -2.19 5.38 -2.45
CA LEU A 28 -3.11 6.20 -3.22
C LEU A 28 -2.58 6.37 -4.65
N ILE A 29 -3.36 5.92 -5.63
CA ILE A 29 -3.02 6.04 -7.04
C ILE A 29 -3.86 7.17 -7.64
N PRO A 30 -3.22 8.18 -8.26
CA PRO A 30 -3.93 9.24 -8.95
C PRO A 30 -4.80 8.65 -10.04
N ASN A 31 -6.09 8.95 -10.00
CA ASN A 31 -6.98 8.53 -11.07
C ASN A 31 -6.94 9.56 -12.21
N PHE A 32 -6.30 9.20 -13.33
CA PHE A 32 -6.18 10.08 -14.50
C PHE A 32 -7.43 10.09 -15.41
N TYR A 33 -8.57 9.52 -14.99
CA TYR A 33 -9.82 9.69 -15.74
C TYR A 33 -10.31 11.14 -15.63
N ALA A 34 -10.56 11.76 -16.79
CA ALA A 34 -10.89 13.18 -16.94
C ALA A 34 -12.05 13.73 -16.07
N ASN A 35 -12.88 12.86 -15.48
CA ASN A 35 -14.05 13.24 -14.67
C ASN A 35 -14.06 12.64 -13.25
N SER A 36 -12.95 12.03 -12.80
CA SER A 36 -12.85 11.43 -11.46
C SER A 36 -11.76 12.12 -10.65
N HIS A 37 -12.16 13.00 -9.73
CA HIS A 37 -11.26 13.67 -8.77
C HIS A 37 -10.86 12.79 -7.58
N PHE A 38 -11.12 11.48 -7.64
CA PHE A 38 -10.87 10.57 -6.53
C PHE A 38 -9.66 9.68 -6.81
N ASP A 39 -8.64 9.81 -5.95
CA ASP A 39 -7.54 8.86 -5.89
C ASP A 39 -8.08 7.47 -5.54
N VAL A 40 -7.56 6.45 -6.23
CA VAL A 40 -7.92 5.05 -5.95
C VAL A 40 -6.90 4.48 -4.98
N SER A 41 -7.36 4.10 -3.80
CA SER A 41 -6.52 3.34 -2.86
C SER A 41 -6.41 1.90 -3.32
N LYS A 42 -5.18 1.42 -3.52
CA LYS A 42 -4.88 0.00 -3.76
C LYS A 42 -4.00 -0.57 -2.66
N ASN A 43 -4.18 -1.85 -2.36
CA ASN A 43 -3.43 -2.54 -1.32
C ASN A 43 -2.52 -3.59 -1.95
N PHE A 44 -1.29 -3.69 -1.45
CA PHE A 44 -0.30 -4.64 -1.94
C PHE A 44 0.28 -5.43 -0.78
N ILE A 45 0.42 -6.75 -0.93
CA ILE A 45 1.16 -7.56 0.03
C ILE A 45 2.66 -7.28 -0.08
N LEU A 46 3.35 -7.21 1.05
CA LEU A 46 4.80 -7.04 1.12
C LEU A 46 5.49 -8.39 0.94
N ILE A 47 6.56 -8.39 0.15
CA ILE A 47 7.47 -9.54 0.01
C ILE A 47 8.55 -9.48 1.09
N GLU A 48 9.32 -10.56 1.24
CA GLU A 48 10.36 -10.71 2.29
C GLU A 48 11.29 -9.49 2.39
N HIS A 49 11.88 -9.05 1.28
CA HIS A 49 12.74 -7.86 1.23
C HIS A 49 12.06 -6.59 1.76
N ASP A 50 10.78 -6.39 1.43
CA ASP A 50 10.03 -5.22 1.88
C ASP A 50 9.70 -5.31 3.38
N ILE A 51 9.51 -6.53 3.90
CA ILE A 51 9.26 -6.81 5.33
C ILE A 51 10.52 -6.58 6.16
N GLU A 52 11.70 -6.94 5.64
CA GLU A 52 13.00 -6.63 6.26
C GLU A 52 13.20 -5.13 6.39
N SER A 53 12.74 -4.37 5.39
CA SER A 53 12.89 -2.91 5.32
C SER A 53 11.68 -2.12 5.84
N LYS A 54 10.65 -2.77 6.39
CA LYS A 54 9.39 -2.11 6.84
C LYS A 54 9.60 -1.07 7.95
N ASP A 55 10.75 -1.12 8.61
CA ASP A 55 11.10 -0.19 9.68
C ASP A 55 11.80 1.08 9.18
N ASP A 56 12.32 1.05 7.95
CA ASP A 56 12.85 2.20 7.23
C ASP A 56 11.70 2.98 6.57
N PHE A 57 11.47 4.19 7.05
CA PHE A 57 10.39 5.05 6.56
C PHE A 57 10.67 5.60 5.15
N ASP A 58 11.92 5.90 4.83
CA ASP A 58 12.32 6.41 3.52
C ASP A 58 12.19 5.31 2.45
N TYR A 59 12.48 4.07 2.83
CA TYR A 59 12.21 2.92 2.00
C TYR A 59 10.71 2.80 1.66
N LEU A 60 9.82 2.89 2.65
CA LEU A 60 8.37 2.80 2.43
C LEU A 60 7.84 3.92 1.52
N ILE A 61 8.38 5.14 1.66
CA ILE A 61 8.06 6.26 0.76
C ILE A 61 8.44 5.91 -0.68
N LYS A 62 9.69 5.46 -0.90
CA LYS A 62 10.18 5.08 -2.23
C LYS A 62 9.40 3.91 -2.82
N LEU A 63 9.03 2.92 -2.01
CA LEU A 63 8.19 1.80 -2.44
C LEU A 63 6.82 2.31 -2.92
N ALA A 64 6.16 3.18 -2.15
CA ALA A 64 4.87 3.75 -2.53
C ALA A 64 4.96 4.64 -3.79
N GLU A 65 6.02 5.41 -3.97
CA GLU A 65 6.29 6.15 -5.21
C GLU A 65 6.50 5.23 -6.42
N THR A 66 7.23 4.14 -6.23
CA THR A 66 7.52 3.16 -7.28
C THR A 66 6.24 2.45 -7.72
N ILE A 67 5.43 2.00 -6.77
CA ILE A 67 4.10 1.41 -7.03
C ILE A 67 3.22 2.38 -7.81
N ARG A 68 3.15 3.66 -7.40
CA ARG A 68 2.34 4.68 -8.11
C ARG A 68 2.76 4.86 -9.56
N LYS A 69 4.06 4.85 -9.84
CA LYS A 69 4.59 5.02 -11.20
C LYS A 69 4.29 3.81 -12.07
N ASN A 70 4.39 2.59 -11.52
CA ASN A 70 4.31 1.34 -12.27
C ASN A 70 3.34 0.32 -11.66
N VAL A 71 2.07 0.69 -11.45
CA VAL A 71 1.07 -0.16 -10.76
C VAL A 71 0.97 -1.56 -11.38
N ALA A 72 1.05 -1.66 -12.72
CA ALA A 72 0.94 -2.92 -13.44
C ALA A 72 2.02 -3.95 -13.05
N GLU A 73 3.24 -3.50 -12.73
CA GLU A 73 4.35 -4.37 -12.31
C GLU A 73 4.10 -5.02 -10.94
N PHE A 74 3.26 -4.39 -10.10
CA PHE A 74 2.89 -4.87 -8.77
C PHE A 74 1.54 -5.60 -8.75
N SER A 75 0.93 -5.85 -9.91
CA SER A 75 -0.40 -6.47 -10.01
C SER A 75 -0.48 -7.86 -9.37
N ASN A 76 0.61 -8.63 -9.41
CA ASN A 76 0.71 -9.94 -8.75
C ASN A 76 0.75 -9.85 -7.21
N ARG A 77 1.00 -8.66 -6.66
CA ARG A 77 1.00 -8.37 -5.23
C ARG A 77 -0.26 -7.63 -4.78
N GLU A 78 -1.07 -7.14 -5.71
CA GLU A 78 -2.31 -6.44 -5.39
C GLU A 78 -3.27 -7.39 -4.68
N VAL A 79 -3.80 -6.94 -3.54
CA VAL A 79 -4.82 -7.66 -2.79
C VAL A 79 -6.11 -6.84 -2.79
N GLY A 80 -7.21 -7.54 -2.58
CA GLY A 80 -8.52 -6.93 -2.50
C GLY A 80 -8.71 -6.02 -1.28
N PHE A 81 -9.97 -5.78 -0.95
CA PHE A 81 -10.33 -4.91 0.17
C PHE A 81 -9.77 -5.42 1.51
N ILE A 82 -9.05 -4.53 2.20
CA ILE A 82 -8.60 -4.71 3.58
C ILE A 82 -9.48 -3.84 4.48
N LYS A 83 -10.10 -4.46 5.47
CA LYS A 83 -10.84 -3.78 6.53
C LYS A 83 -9.86 -3.36 7.61
N LEU A 84 -9.74 -2.06 7.84
CA LEU A 84 -8.92 -1.54 8.93
C LEU A 84 -9.64 -1.76 10.26
N ILE A 85 -8.96 -2.42 11.19
CA ILE A 85 -9.40 -2.58 12.57
C ILE A 85 -8.61 -1.61 13.47
N LYS A 86 -9.28 -1.13 14.54
CA LYS A 86 -8.74 -0.19 15.52
C LYS A 86 -8.10 -0.92 16.68
#